data_AF-A0A6I9VAB1-F1
#
_entry.id   AF-A0A6I9VAB1-F1
#
_cell.length_a   1.000
_cell.length_b   1.000
_cell.length_c   1.000
_cell.angle_alpha   90.00
_cell.angle_beta   90.00
_cell.angle_gamma   90.00
#
_symmetry.space_group_name_H-M   'P 1'
#
loop_
_entity.id
_entity.type
_entity.pdbx_description
1 polymer ?
#
loop_
_entity_poly.entity_id
_entity_poly.type
_entity_poly.pdbx_seq_one_letter_code
_entity_poly.pdbx_strand_id
1 'polypeptide(L)'
;MSNSNRSRTLLKGSLIKEDSPEDGLYSLEKLRTSPELWPEKIPGISNFIAMSDTPIRTPVPQWSKDLSQEDINAMIQLSNMPFSNLIMEIKKMYDEAYQLGVSEAKEMTRGKYLGIFNNAKKKSI
;
A
#
# COMPACT_ATOMS: atom_id res chain seq x y z
N MET A 1 43.37 -36.02 -60.78
CA MET A 1 42.96 -36.13 -59.37
C MET A 1 41.47 -36.35 -59.30
N SER A 2 41.10 -37.48 -58.69
CA SER A 2 39.74 -38.01 -58.54
C SER A 2 39.08 -37.42 -57.31
N ASN A 3 37.80 -37.07 -57.40
CA ASN A 3 36.77 -37.63 -56.50
C ASN A 3 35.38 -37.22 -57.01
N SER A 4 34.51 -38.18 -57.35
CA SER A 4 33.67 -38.96 -56.41
C SER A 4 32.42 -38.14 -56.02
N ASN A 5 31.20 -38.64 -56.04
CA ASN A 5 30.64 -39.93 -56.41
C ASN A 5 29.11 -39.74 -56.48
N ARG A 6 28.49 -40.53 -57.36
CA ARG A 6 27.11 -41.07 -57.33
C ARG A 6 26.04 -40.32 -56.53
N SER A 7 25.11 -39.71 -57.27
CA SER A 7 23.75 -39.48 -56.79
C SER A 7 22.88 -40.71 -57.06
N ARG A 8 22.43 -41.41 -56.02
CA ARG A 8 21.27 -42.32 -56.09
C ARG A 8 20.61 -42.53 -54.71
N THR A 9 19.31 -42.19 -54.65
CA THR A 9 18.20 -42.83 -53.89
C THR A 9 18.23 -42.74 -52.36
N LEU A 10 17.15 -42.79 -51.57
CA LEU A 10 15.68 -42.66 -51.68
C LEU A 10 15.21 -42.57 -50.21
N LEU A 11 14.19 -41.74 -49.95
CA LEU A 11 13.10 -41.84 -48.95
C LEU A 11 13.32 -42.39 -47.51
N LYS A 12 12.65 -41.65 -46.61
CA LYS A 12 11.77 -42.11 -45.50
C LYS A 12 12.38 -42.19 -44.09
N GLY A 13 11.73 -41.49 -43.16
CA GLY A 13 11.86 -41.75 -41.72
C GLY A 13 11.61 -40.51 -40.87
N SER A 14 10.35 -40.32 -40.45
CA SER A 14 9.99 -39.41 -39.36
C SER A 14 10.74 -39.83 -38.08
N LEU A 15 11.52 -38.91 -37.49
CA LEU A 15 12.06 -39.06 -36.15
C LEU A 15 11.44 -38.00 -35.25
N ILE A 16 10.60 -38.49 -34.37
CA ILE A 16 10.02 -37.83 -33.20
C ILE A 16 11.13 -37.07 -32.46
N LYS A 17 10.93 -35.77 -32.22
CA LYS A 17 11.79 -34.98 -31.34
C LYS A 17 11.06 -34.75 -30.02
N GLU A 18 11.40 -35.62 -29.09
CA GLU A 18 11.48 -35.48 -27.63
C GLU A 18 11.13 -34.09 -27.07
N ASP A 19 10.09 -34.08 -26.22
CA ASP A 19 9.74 -33.00 -25.31
C ASP A 19 10.85 -32.82 -24.26
N SER A 20 11.56 -31.69 -24.31
CA SER A 20 12.51 -31.28 -23.27
C SER A 20 11.79 -30.40 -22.23
N PRO A 21 11.67 -30.81 -20.96
CA PRO A 21 10.93 -30.07 -19.93
C PRO A 21 11.84 -29.06 -19.22
N GLU A 22 12.53 -28.21 -19.97
CA GLU A 22 13.49 -27.24 -19.41
C GLU A 22 13.19 -25.81 -19.91
N ASP A 23 11.92 -25.51 -20.18
CA ASP A 23 11.44 -24.14 -20.26
C ASP A 23 10.88 -23.74 -18.88
N GLY A 24 11.77 -23.82 -17.89
CA GLY A 24 11.49 -23.32 -16.55
C GLY A 24 11.22 -21.82 -16.63
N LEU A 25 10.04 -21.39 -16.18
CA LEU A 25 9.67 -19.99 -16.05
C LEU A 25 10.63 -19.30 -15.06
N TYR A 26 11.75 -18.79 -15.55
CA TYR A 26 12.67 -17.99 -14.75
C TYR A 26 12.13 -16.55 -14.66
N SER A 27 11.70 -16.15 -13.45
CA SER A 27 11.37 -14.75 -13.18
C SER A 27 12.65 -13.90 -13.23
N LEU A 28 12.76 -13.03 -14.24
CA LEU A 28 13.83 -12.02 -14.35
C LEU A 28 13.60 -10.80 -13.45
N GLU A 29 12.87 -10.97 -12.34
CA GLU A 29 12.53 -9.86 -11.46
C GLU A 29 13.77 -9.41 -10.66
N LYS A 30 14.15 -8.15 -10.86
CA LYS A 30 15.15 -7.50 -10.04
C LYS A 30 14.50 -7.11 -8.71
N LEU A 31 14.95 -7.69 -7.60
CA LEU A 31 14.53 -7.27 -6.25
C LEU A 31 14.73 -5.75 -6.14
N ARG A 32 13.63 -5.00 -6.17
CA ARG A 32 13.70 -3.56 -5.90
C ARG A 32 14.11 -3.46 -4.43
N THR A 33 15.09 -2.61 -4.13
CA THR A 33 15.25 -2.11 -2.76
C THR A 33 13.90 -1.55 -2.32
N SER A 34 13.56 -1.68 -1.03
CA SER A 34 12.31 -1.20 -0.42
C SER A 34 11.83 0.09 -1.10
N PRO A 35 10.53 0.23 -1.41
CA PRO A 35 10.00 1.35 -2.17
C PRO A 35 10.64 2.66 -1.73
N GLU A 36 11.11 3.45 -2.70
CA GLU A 36 11.62 4.80 -2.45
C GLU A 36 10.59 5.49 -1.55
N LEU A 37 11.00 5.78 -0.31
CA LEU A 37 10.19 6.50 0.66
C LEU A 37 9.61 7.70 -0.09
N TRP A 38 8.28 7.84 -0.09
CA TRP A 38 7.57 8.88 -0.84
C TRP A 38 8.43 10.13 -0.94
N PRO A 39 8.84 10.59 -2.14
CA PRO A 39 9.79 11.67 -2.25
C PRO A 39 9.28 12.86 -1.44
N GLU A 40 9.98 13.21 -0.35
CA GLU A 40 9.64 14.32 0.53
C GLU A 40 9.76 15.63 -0.24
N LYS A 41 8.72 15.99 -1.00
CA LYS A 41 8.59 17.30 -1.63
C LYS A 41 7.12 17.71 -1.68
N ILE A 42 6.46 17.74 -0.52
CA ILE A 42 5.43 18.75 -0.31
C ILE A 42 6.17 19.98 0.25
N PRO A 43 6.41 21.03 -0.56
CA PRO A 43 7.06 22.23 -0.09
C PRO A 43 6.28 22.80 1.10
N GLY A 44 6.94 22.97 2.25
CA GLY A 44 6.32 23.47 3.48
C GLY A 44 5.98 22.40 4.53
N ILE A 45 6.14 21.10 4.24
CA ILE A 45 5.93 20.05 5.25
C ILE A 45 6.96 20.13 6.38
N SER A 46 8.22 20.47 6.08
CA SER A 46 9.27 20.62 7.11
C SER A 46 8.99 21.78 8.06
N ASN A 47 8.49 22.91 7.55
CA ASN A 47 8.07 24.06 8.35
C ASN A 47 6.78 23.78 9.14
N PHE A 48 5.85 23.00 8.56
CA PHE A 48 4.68 22.49 9.27
C PHE A 48 5.15 21.60 10.43
N ILE A 49 5.97 20.58 10.17
CA ILE A 49 6.58 19.70 11.18
C ILE A 49 7.36 20.51 12.25
N ALA A 50 7.97 21.63 11.90
CA ALA A 50 8.68 22.49 12.85
C ALA A 50 7.76 23.29 13.80
N MET A 51 6.48 23.45 13.47
CA MET A 51 5.50 24.05 14.39
C MET A 51 5.17 23.06 15.51
N SER A 52 5.22 23.54 16.76
CA SER A 52 5.07 22.73 17.98
C SER A 52 3.76 21.93 18.06
N ASP A 53 2.72 22.39 17.37
CA ASP A 53 1.36 21.84 17.47
C ASP A 53 0.92 21.02 16.25
N THR A 54 1.86 20.53 15.43
CA THR A 54 1.49 19.65 14.31
C THR A 54 1.30 18.21 14.74
N PRO A 55 0.38 17.46 14.10
CA PRO A 55 0.19 16.01 14.33
C PRO A 55 1.45 15.16 14.11
N ILE A 56 2.51 15.73 13.54
CA ILE A 56 3.80 15.06 13.32
C ILE A 56 4.71 15.20 14.55
N ARG A 57 4.51 16.23 15.39
CA ARG A 57 5.15 16.42 16.69
C ARG A 57 4.31 15.95 17.87
N THR A 58 3.06 15.53 17.64
CA THR A 58 2.27 14.90 18.70
C THR A 58 3.03 13.69 19.24
N PRO A 59 2.95 13.43 20.55
CA PRO A 59 3.59 12.26 21.16
C PRO A 59 3.18 10.99 20.42
N VAL A 60 4.01 9.95 20.55
CA VAL A 60 3.77 8.59 20.06
C VAL A 60 2.26 8.32 20.01
N PRO A 61 1.69 8.07 18.80
CA PRO A 61 0.25 7.95 18.63
C PRO A 61 -0.33 7.01 19.67
N GLN A 62 -1.52 7.30 20.21
CA GLN A 62 -2.05 6.47 21.30
C GLN A 62 -2.21 5.00 20.89
N TRP A 63 -2.45 4.72 19.60
CA TRP A 63 -2.54 3.37 19.06
C TRP A 63 -1.21 2.59 19.01
N SER A 64 -0.05 3.27 19.10
CA SER A 64 1.26 2.62 19.12
C SER A 64 1.81 2.44 20.53
N LYS A 65 1.02 2.76 21.55
CA LYS A 65 1.31 2.43 22.94
C LYS A 65 0.88 0.99 23.24
N ASP A 66 1.45 0.41 24.29
CA ASP A 66 0.97 -0.86 24.83
C ASP A 66 -0.50 -0.74 25.26
N LEU A 67 -1.23 -1.85 25.20
CA LEU A 67 -2.64 -1.91 25.59
C LEU A 67 -2.81 -1.44 27.03
N SER A 68 -3.66 -0.43 27.22
CA SER A 68 -3.99 0.03 28.56
C SER A 68 -4.95 -0.97 29.24
N GLN A 69 -5.12 -0.81 30.55
CA GLN A 69 -6.08 -1.63 31.29
C GLN A 69 -7.52 -1.43 30.78
N GLU A 70 -7.83 -0.22 30.33
CA GLU A 70 -9.10 0.15 29.70
C GLU A 70 -9.31 -0.60 28.38
N ASP A 71 -8.28 -0.69 27.54
CA ASP A 71 -8.33 -1.42 26.26
C ASP A 71 -8.59 -2.91 26.49
N ILE A 72 -7.90 -3.51 27.47
CA ILE A 72 -8.10 -4.91 27.86
C ILE A 72 -9.54 -5.12 28.34
N ASN A 73 -10.07 -4.22 29.15
CA ASN A 73 -11.44 -4.30 29.64
C ASN A 73 -12.46 -4.18 28.50
N ALA A 74 -12.25 -3.28 27.53
CA ALA A 74 -13.09 -3.14 26.36
C ALA A 74 -13.09 -4.42 25.50
N MET A 75 -11.92 -5.04 25.30
CA MET A 75 -11.81 -6.30 24.58
C MET A 75 -12.57 -7.44 25.28
N ILE A 76 -12.47 -7.54 26.61
CA ILE A 76 -13.23 -8.53 27.39
C ILE A 76 -14.75 -8.28 27.27
N GLN A 77 -15.19 -7.02 27.32
CA GLN A 77 -16.60 -6.68 27.12
C GLN A 77 -17.12 -7.12 25.75
N LEU A 78 -16.34 -6.89 24.68
CA LEU A 78 -16.68 -7.34 23.33
C LEU A 78 -16.71 -8.87 23.23
N SER A 79 -15.76 -9.57 23.86
CA SER A 79 -15.70 -11.03 23.90
C SER A 79 -16.90 -11.66 24.60
N ASN A 80 -17.42 -11.02 25.65
CA ASN A 80 -18.56 -11.53 26.43
C ASN A 80 -19.92 -11.14 25.83
N MET A 81 -19.95 -10.32 24.78
CA MET A 81 -21.17 -9.83 24.18
C MET A 81 -21.85 -10.92 23.33
N PRO A 82 -23.19 -11.11 23.42
CA PRO A 82 -23.88 -12.05 22.56
C PRO A 82 -23.81 -11.59 21.09
N PHE A 83 -23.81 -12.55 20.16
CA PHE A 83 -23.62 -12.29 18.73
C PHE A 83 -24.56 -11.22 18.16
N SER A 84 -25.83 -11.18 18.58
CA SER A 84 -26.79 -10.16 18.16
C SER A 84 -26.33 -8.73 18.49
N ASN A 85 -25.77 -8.55 19.68
CA ASN A 85 -25.32 -7.25 20.16
C ASN A 85 -23.99 -6.87 19.49
N LEU A 86 -23.11 -7.86 19.26
CA LEU A 86 -21.85 -7.64 18.54
C LEU A 86 -22.11 -7.12 17.12
N ILE A 87 -23.08 -7.72 16.41
CA ILE A 87 -23.48 -7.25 15.07
C ILE A 87 -24.05 -5.82 15.11
N MET A 88 -24.80 -5.47 16.16
CA MET A 88 -25.32 -4.12 16.33
C MET A 88 -24.19 -3.11 16.55
N GLU A 89 -23.20 -3.44 17.37
CA GLU A 89 -22.05 -2.56 17.61
C GLU A 89 -21.21 -2.38 16.34
N ILE A 90 -21.02 -3.44 15.54
CA ILE A 90 -20.33 -3.35 14.24
C ILE A 90 -21.09 -2.40 13.29
N LYS A 91 -22.42 -2.50 13.22
CA LYS A 91 -23.23 -1.61 12.39
C LYS A 91 -23.12 -0.15 12.84
N LYS A 92 -23.20 0.08 14.15
CA LYS A 92 -23.03 1.41 14.74
C LYS A 92 -21.66 2.00 14.41
N MET A 93 -20.58 1.23 14.56
CA MET A 93 -19.23 1.67 14.21
C MET A 93 -19.10 2.02 12.72
N TYR A 94 -19.74 1.24 11.84
CA TYR A 94 -19.76 1.52 10.41
C TYR A 94 -20.44 2.86 10.10
N ASP A 95 -21.59 3.11 10.73
CA ASP A 95 -22.33 4.35 10.56
C ASP A 95 -21.53 5.56 11.11
N GLU A 96 -20.90 5.42 12.28
CA GLU A 96 -20.04 6.45 12.87
C GLU A 96 -18.84 6.78 11.97
N ALA A 97 -18.14 5.76 11.47
CA ALA A 97 -17.01 5.94 10.56
C ALA A 97 -17.43 6.67 9.27
N TYR A 98 -18.60 6.34 8.73
CA TYR A 98 -19.16 7.02 7.57
C TYR A 98 -19.43 8.50 7.86
N GLN A 99 -20.11 8.81 8.97
CA GLN A 99 -20.40 10.20 9.35
C GLN A 99 -19.13 11.01 9.60
N LEU A 100 -18.13 10.40 10.25
CA LEU A 100 -16.82 11.01 10.45
C LEU A 100 -16.17 11.37 9.12
N GLY A 101 -16.14 10.44 8.15
CA GLY A 101 -15.57 10.68 6.83
C GLY A 101 -16.28 11.81 6.06
N VAL A 102 -17.61 11.90 6.16
CA VAL A 102 -18.37 13.02 5.57
C VAL A 102 -18.00 14.34 6.24
N SER A 103 -17.83 14.36 7.57
CA SER A 103 -17.45 15.56 8.31
C SER A 103 -16.04 16.03 7.97
N GLU A 104 -15.09 15.09 7.86
CA GLU A 104 -13.70 15.36 7.50
C GLU A 104 -13.61 15.93 6.08
N ALA A 105 -14.30 15.33 5.11
CA ALA A 105 -14.31 15.81 3.73
C ALA A 105 -14.83 17.26 3.62
N LYS A 106 -15.84 17.61 4.43
CA LYS A 106 -16.35 19.00 4.51
C LYS A 106 -15.29 19.95 5.05
N GLU A 107 -14.62 19.59 6.14
CA GLU A 107 -13.59 20.44 6.74
C GLU A 107 -12.35 20.57 5.84
N MET A 108 -11.97 19.51 5.13
CA MET A 108 -10.90 19.56 4.14
C MET A 108 -11.23 20.51 2.97
N THR A 109 -12.48 20.46 2.49
CA THR A 109 -12.97 21.38 1.45
C THR A 109 -12.95 22.82 1.97
N ARG A 110 -13.39 23.05 3.21
CA ARG A 110 -13.33 24.37 3.86
C ARG A 110 -11.90 24.88 3.98
N GLY A 111 -10.96 24.04 4.43
CA GLY A 111 -9.53 24.37 4.49
C GLY A 111 -8.96 24.77 3.13
N LYS A 112 -9.35 24.07 2.05
CA LYS A 112 -8.99 24.44 0.68
C LYS A 112 -9.46 25.84 0.30
N TYR A 113 -10.71 26.20 0.59
CA TYR A 113 -11.24 27.54 0.30
C TYR A 113 -10.62 28.64 1.16
N LEU A 114 -10.30 28.33 2.42
CA LEU A 114 -9.60 29.26 3.31
C LEU A 114 -8.12 29.41 2.97
N GLY A 115 -7.59 28.60 2.04
CA GLY A 115 -6.22 28.72 1.56
C GLY A 115 -5.16 28.44 2.64
N ILE A 116 -5.52 27.75 3.72
CA ILE A 116 -4.59 27.45 4.83
C ILE A 116 -3.39 26.61 4.38
N PHE A 117 -3.51 25.92 3.24
CA PHE A 117 -2.45 25.14 2.61
C PHE A 117 -1.63 25.93 1.57
N ASN A 118 -1.98 27.19 1.24
CA ASN A 118 -1.34 27.98 0.19
C ASN A 118 -0.13 28.82 0.67
N ASN A 119 0.24 28.75 1.95
CA ASN A 119 1.27 29.57 2.57
C ASN A 119 2.70 29.33 2.05
N ALA A 120 2.91 28.33 1.18
CA ALA A 120 4.23 27.96 0.64
C ALA A 120 4.77 28.86 -0.49
N LYS A 121 3.97 29.80 -1.04
CA LYS A 121 4.36 30.56 -2.26
C LYS A 121 4.87 31.99 -2.02
N LYS A 122 4.90 32.48 -0.79
CA LYS A 122 5.36 33.86 -0.49
C LYS A 122 6.59 33.87 0.41
N LYS A 123 7.77 33.85 -0.21
CA LYS A 123 8.94 34.67 0.14
C LYS A 123 10.05 34.49 -0.91
N SER A 124 9.93 35.25 -1.99
CA SER A 124 11.07 35.75 -2.76
C SER A 124 10.97 37.26 -2.66
N ILE A 125 11.70 37.83 -1.71
CA ILE A 125 12.17 39.22 -1.68
C ILE A 125 13.62 39.13 -1.21
#